data_AF-A0A942KN60-F1
#
_entry.id   AF-A0A942KN60-F1
#
_cell.length_a   1.000
_cell.length_b   1.000
_cell.length_c   1.000
_cell.angle_alpha   90.00
_cell.angle_beta   90.00
_cell.angle_gamma   90.00
#
_symmetry.space_group_name_H-M   'P 1'
#
loop_
_entity.id
_entity.type
_entity.pdbx_description
1 polymer ?
#
loop_
_entity_poly.entity_id
_entity_poly.type
_entity_poly.pdbx_seq_one_letter_code
_entity_poly.pdbx_strand_id
1 'polypeptide(L)'
;MKLYNFNRYSGGKRLVRGTLYTLPIALLLSIVIGIIQNSIRLQLSLSYLLIAYVISSVFRKYGRSVSIQASYIAIAIFVVSILTIDLFTIIGLNIPSIQLLSIFTPVIIISALNITDLSSIINLLIIIYSINIVYKNSRII
;
A
#
# COMPACT_ATOMS: atom_id res chain seq x y z
N MET A 1 -5.22 -36.59 -20.98
CA MET A 1 -5.00 -35.73 -19.80
C MET A 1 -4.23 -34.45 -20.16
N LYS A 2 -4.90 -33.38 -20.65
CA LYS A 2 -4.21 -32.11 -21.00
C LYS A 2 -5.00 -30.82 -20.69
N LEU A 3 -6.19 -30.92 -20.10
CA LEU A 3 -7.10 -29.77 -19.88
C LEU A 3 -6.94 -29.09 -18.50
N TYR A 4 -6.23 -29.69 -17.54
CA TYR A 4 -6.15 -29.18 -16.17
C TYR A 4 -5.15 -28.01 -15.97
N ASN A 5 -4.21 -27.79 -16.90
CA ASN A 5 -3.15 -26.78 -16.73
C ASN A 5 -3.49 -25.38 -17.26
N PHE A 6 -4.52 -25.21 -18.09
CA PHE A 6 -4.86 -23.90 -18.66
C PHE A 6 -5.37 -22.90 -17.63
N ASN A 7 -6.10 -23.36 -16.60
CA ASN A 7 -6.59 -22.49 -15.54
C ASN A 7 -5.48 -22.00 -14.60
N ARG A 8 -4.51 -22.85 -14.24
CA ARG A 8 -3.35 -22.43 -13.42
C ARG A 8 -2.47 -21.42 -14.16
N TYR A 9 -2.24 -21.64 -15.45
CA TYR A 9 -1.42 -20.75 -16.26
C TYR A 9 -2.11 -19.39 -16.52
N SER A 10 -3.44 -19.37 -16.71
CA SER A 10 -4.18 -18.11 -16.86
C SER A 10 -4.28 -17.33 -15.54
N GLY A 11 -4.42 -18.02 -14.40
CA GLY A 11 -4.44 -17.40 -13.08
C GLY A 11 -3.14 -16.69 -12.73
N GLY A 12 -1.99 -17.32 -13.01
CA GLY A 12 -0.67 -16.70 -12.83
C GLY A 12 -0.46 -15.46 -13.69
N LYS A 13 -0.82 -15.52 -14.98
CA LYS A 13 -0.71 -14.36 -15.89
C LYS A 13 -1.60 -13.19 -15.47
N ARG A 14 -2.79 -13.49 -14.95
CA ARG A 14 -3.74 -12.51 -14.42
C ARG A 14 -3.21 -11.84 -13.15
N LEU A 15 -2.63 -12.62 -12.22
CA LEU A 15 -1.95 -12.09 -11.04
C LEU A 15 -0.80 -11.15 -11.40
N VAL A 16 0.10 -11.59 -12.30
CA VAL A 16 1.24 -10.77 -12.76
C VAL A 16 0.78 -9.49 -13.45
N ARG A 17 -0.30 -9.55 -14.22
CA ARG A 17 -0.87 -8.34 -14.83
C ARG A 17 -1.42 -7.40 -13.75
N GLY A 18 -2.15 -7.94 -12.78
CA GLY A 18 -2.65 -7.18 -11.63
C GLY A 18 -1.52 -6.45 -10.92
N THR A 19 -0.44 -7.15 -10.56
CA THR A 19 0.71 -6.53 -9.89
C THR A 19 1.37 -5.44 -10.71
N LEU A 20 1.61 -5.69 -12.00
CA LEU A 20 2.28 -4.74 -12.90
C LEU A 20 1.52 -3.42 -13.06
N TYR A 21 0.18 -3.43 -13.04
CA TYR A 21 -0.59 -2.19 -13.09
C TYR A 21 -0.78 -1.56 -11.72
N THR A 22 -0.94 -2.37 -10.67
CA THR A 22 -1.25 -1.85 -9.34
C THR A 22 -0.04 -1.21 -8.68
N LEU A 23 1.16 -1.78 -8.84
CA LEU A 23 2.40 -1.29 -8.25
C LEU A 23 2.75 0.16 -8.68
N PRO A 24 2.80 0.53 -9.97
CA PRO A 24 3.10 1.90 -10.36
C PRO A 24 2.02 2.90 -9.93
N ILE A 25 0.74 2.50 -9.97
CA ILE A 25 -0.37 3.34 -9.50
C ILE A 25 -0.25 3.58 -7.99
N ALA A 26 0.07 2.53 -7.23
CA ALA A 26 0.24 2.59 -5.79
C ALA A 26 1.41 3.50 -5.40
N LEU A 27 2.54 3.39 -6.11
CA LEU A 27 3.69 4.29 -5.94
C LEU A 27 3.37 5.74 -6.29
N LEU A 28 2.70 6.00 -7.41
CA LEU A 28 2.29 7.35 -7.77
C LEU A 28 1.37 7.96 -6.71
N LEU A 29 0.38 7.20 -6.24
CA LEU A 29 -0.52 7.63 -5.18
C LEU A 29 0.20 7.92 -3.87
N SER A 30 1.12 7.05 -3.45
CA SER A 30 1.85 7.23 -2.20
C SER A 30 2.75 8.46 -2.23
N ILE A 31 3.43 8.70 -3.36
CA ILE A 31 4.24 9.92 -3.56
C ILE A 31 3.37 11.18 -3.47
N VAL A 32 2.27 11.23 -4.24
CA VAL A 32 1.39 12.40 -4.28
C VAL A 32 0.80 12.69 -2.90
N ILE A 33 0.30 11.67 -2.20
CA ILE A 33 -0.28 11.83 -0.86
C ILE A 33 0.78 12.22 0.16
N GLY A 34 1.98 11.63 0.11
CA GLY A 34 3.08 11.99 1.00
C GLY A 34 3.48 13.47 0.86
N ILE A 35 3.57 13.98 -0.37
CA ILE A 35 3.86 15.40 -0.64
C ILE A 35 2.74 16.31 -0.11
N ILE A 36 1.47 15.93 -0.31
CA ILE A 36 0.32 16.69 0.20
C ILE A 36 0.36 16.75 1.73
N GLN A 37 0.56 15.62 2.40
CA GLN A 37 0.62 15.54 3.86
C GLN A 37 1.80 16.35 4.42
N ASN A 38 2.98 16.30 3.78
CA ASN A 38 4.10 17.15 4.15
C ASN A 38 3.75 18.65 4.04
N SER A 39 3.06 19.04 2.96
CA SER A 39 2.70 20.44 2.71
C SER A 39 1.69 20.99 3.72
N ILE A 40 0.73 20.18 4.13
CA ILE A 40 -0.34 20.57 5.07
C ILE A 40 0.10 20.37 6.54
N ARG A 41 1.22 19.66 6.78
CA ARG A 41 1.70 19.24 8.12
C ARG A 41 0.63 18.52 8.95
N LEU A 42 -0.32 17.87 8.28
CA LEU A 42 -1.38 17.08 8.89
C LEU A 42 -1.27 15.64 8.40
N GLN A 43 -1.16 14.72 9.35
CA GLN A 43 -1.28 13.29 9.07
C GLN A 43 -2.74 12.97 8.79
N LEU A 44 -3.06 12.76 7.51
CA LEU A 44 -4.40 12.39 7.08
C LEU A 44 -4.55 10.88 7.24
N SER A 45 -4.88 10.40 8.43
CA SER A 45 -5.10 8.95 8.70
C SER A 45 -6.13 8.34 7.73
N LEU A 46 -7.14 9.12 7.33
CA LEU A 46 -8.16 8.75 6.34
C LEU A 46 -7.60 8.51 4.92
N SER A 47 -6.40 9.01 4.60
CA SER A 47 -5.78 8.78 3.29
C SER A 47 -5.39 7.31 3.09
N TYR A 48 -5.06 6.59 4.16
CA TYR A 48 -4.76 5.15 4.10
C TYR A 48 -5.95 4.33 3.61
N LEU A 49 -7.17 4.71 4.01
CA LEU A 49 -8.41 4.10 3.52
C LEU A 49 -8.60 4.31 2.03
N LEU A 50 -8.36 5.53 1.55
CA LEU A 50 -8.47 5.87 0.14
C LEU A 50 -7.49 5.03 -0.69
N ILE A 51 -6.24 4.94 -0.25
CA ILE A 51 -5.20 4.15 -0.91
C ILE A 51 -5.54 2.67 -0.91
N ALA A 52 -6.00 2.13 0.22
CA ALA A 52 -6.49 0.75 0.30
C ALA A 52 -7.62 0.48 -0.70
N TYR A 53 -8.56 1.41 -0.83
CA TYR A 53 -9.66 1.28 -1.78
C TYR A 53 -9.19 1.34 -3.24
N VAL A 54 -8.28 2.25 -3.59
CA VAL A 54 -7.77 2.36 -4.96
C VAL A 54 -6.92 1.15 -5.33
N ILE A 55 -6.00 0.73 -4.46
CA ILE A 55 -5.15 -0.44 -4.69
C ILE A 55 -6.01 -1.69 -4.88
N SER A 56 -6.98 -1.93 -3.98
CA SER A 56 -7.87 -3.09 -4.11
C SER A 56 -8.73 -3.04 -5.37
N SER A 57 -9.24 -1.87 -5.75
CA SER A 57 -10.05 -1.70 -6.96
C SER A 57 -9.25 -1.92 -8.24
N VAL A 58 -8.04 -1.34 -8.32
CA VAL A 58 -7.14 -1.50 -9.46
C VAL A 58 -6.70 -2.96 -9.57
N PHE A 59 -6.33 -3.58 -8.45
CA PHE A 59 -5.95 -4.98 -8.42
C PHE A 59 -7.10 -5.89 -8.86
N ARG A 60 -8.33 -5.63 -8.40
CA ARG A 60 -9.52 -6.38 -8.83
C ARG A 60 -9.80 -6.21 -10.32
N LYS A 61 -9.68 -4.99 -10.85
CA LYS A 61 -9.96 -4.66 -12.26
C LYS A 61 -8.99 -5.34 -13.23
N TYR A 62 -7.68 -5.28 -12.95
CA TYR A 62 -6.64 -5.80 -13.85
C TYR A 62 -6.20 -7.22 -13.51
N GLY A 63 -6.23 -7.59 -12.24
CA GLY A 63 -5.88 -8.91 -11.75
C GLY A 63 -6.99 -9.93 -11.95
N ARG A 64 -8.28 -9.56 -11.80
CA ARG A 64 -9.44 -10.47 -11.92
C ARG A 64 -9.21 -11.87 -11.36
N SER A 65 -8.50 -11.95 -10.23
CA SER A 65 -8.10 -13.21 -9.63
C SER A 65 -9.05 -13.53 -8.48
N VAL A 66 -9.42 -14.80 -8.40
CA VAL A 66 -10.21 -15.37 -7.30
C VAL A 66 -9.28 -15.94 -6.21
N SER A 67 -7.97 -16.02 -6.47
CA SER A 67 -7.02 -16.67 -5.57
C SER A 67 -6.72 -15.83 -4.32
N ILE A 68 -6.55 -16.50 -3.18
CA ILE A 68 -6.09 -15.89 -1.93
C ILE A 68 -4.71 -15.24 -2.09
N GLN A 69 -3.87 -15.77 -2.99
CA GLN A 69 -2.57 -15.19 -3.33
C GLN A 69 -2.68 -13.74 -3.84
N ALA A 70 -3.76 -13.39 -4.57
CA ALA A 70 -4.03 -12.01 -4.98
C ALA A 70 -4.13 -11.06 -3.78
N SER A 71 -4.86 -11.49 -2.75
CA SER A 71 -5.08 -10.70 -1.55
C SER A 71 -3.79 -10.43 -0.79
N TYR A 72 -2.92 -11.44 -0.63
CA TYR A 72 -1.62 -11.25 0.02
C TYR A 72 -0.70 -10.31 -0.76
N ILE A 73 -0.68 -10.42 -2.09
CA ILE A 73 0.14 -9.53 -2.91
C ILE A 73 -0.38 -8.09 -2.86
N ALA A 74 -1.70 -7.90 -2.91
CA ALA A 74 -2.30 -6.57 -2.77
C ALA A 74 -2.01 -5.95 -1.39
N ILE A 75 -2.02 -6.74 -0.32
CA ILE A 75 -1.59 -6.29 1.01
C ILE A 75 -0.12 -5.87 0.99
N ALA A 76 0.77 -6.66 0.39
CA ALA A 76 2.20 -6.32 0.30
C ALA A 76 2.40 -4.98 -0.44
N ILE A 77 1.70 -4.77 -1.56
CA ILE A 77 1.74 -3.49 -2.29
C ILE A 77 1.21 -2.34 -1.42
N PHE A 78 0.13 -2.56 -0.66
CA PHE A 78 -0.40 -1.56 0.26
C PHE A 78 0.58 -1.20 1.38
N VAL A 79 1.25 -2.18 1.99
CA VAL A 79 2.27 -1.93 3.02
C VAL A 79 3.44 -1.13 2.46
N VAL A 80 3.93 -1.48 1.27
CA VAL A 80 4.96 -0.69 0.57
C VAL A 80 4.48 0.73 0.28
N SER A 81 3.19 0.90 -0.01
CA SER A 81 2.59 2.22 -0.24
C SER A 81 2.56 3.07 1.04
N ILE A 82 2.22 2.49 2.19
CA ILE A 82 2.27 3.19 3.47
C ILE A 82 3.70 3.64 3.78
N LEU A 83 4.67 2.72 3.67
CA LEU A 83 6.08 3.05 3.93
C LEU A 83 6.59 4.17 3.03
N THR A 84 6.17 4.17 1.76
CA THR A 84 6.54 5.25 0.84
C THR A 84 5.86 6.57 1.19
N ILE A 85 4.60 6.58 1.66
CA ILE A 85 3.97 7.80 2.18
C ILE A 85 4.78 8.35 3.35
N ASP A 86 5.09 7.52 4.35
CA ASP A 86 5.83 7.94 5.55
C ASP A 86 7.21 8.50 5.20
N LEU A 87 7.88 7.91 4.21
CA LEU A 87 9.13 8.46 3.68
C LEU A 87 8.93 9.86 3.10
N PHE A 88 7.94 10.04 2.22
CA PHE A 88 7.69 11.33 1.57
C PHE A 88 7.06 12.39 2.49
N THR A 89 6.37 11.99 3.56
CA THR A 89 5.87 12.94 4.57
C THR A 89 6.99 13.53 5.42
N ILE A 90 8.01 12.73 5.74
CA ILE A 90 9.16 13.17 6.54
C ILE A 90 10.16 13.96 5.70
N ILE A 91 10.43 13.50 4.47
CA ILE A 91 11.48 14.03 3.61
C ILE A 91 10.97 15.17 2.71
N GLY A 92 9.70 15.13 2.31
CA GLY A 92 9.12 16.04 1.32
C GLY A 92 9.72 15.82 -0.08
N LEU A 93 9.77 16.91 -0.88
CA LEU A 93 10.41 16.93 -2.20
C LEU A 93 11.93 17.13 -2.14
N ASN A 94 12.48 17.34 -0.94
CA ASN A 94 13.91 17.51 -0.78
C ASN A 94 14.57 16.15 -0.96
N ILE A 95 15.27 15.94 -2.07
CA ILE A 95 16.04 14.71 -2.30
C ILE A 95 17.09 14.66 -1.19
N PRO A 96 17.01 13.72 -0.23
CA PRO A 96 18.01 13.63 0.80
C PRO A 96 19.28 13.16 0.09
N SER A 97 20.39 13.89 0.28
CA SER A 97 21.71 13.33 -0.01
C SER A 97 21.82 11.95 0.67
N ILE A 98 22.50 10.98 0.07
CA ILE A 98 22.59 9.59 0.55
C ILE A 98 22.83 9.46 2.09
N GLN A 99 23.50 10.43 2.71
CA GLN A 99 23.72 10.52 4.16
C GLN A 99 22.47 10.80 5.03
N LEU A 100 21.44 11.47 4.51
CA LEU A 100 20.19 11.71 5.24
C LEU A 100 19.31 10.46 5.26
N LEU A 101 19.42 9.59 4.26
CA LEU A 101 18.62 8.36 4.15
C LEU A 101 18.91 7.36 5.28
N SER A 102 20.15 7.32 5.80
CA SER A 102 20.54 6.45 6.92
C SER A 102 20.07 6.95 8.30
N ILE A 103 19.72 8.23 8.41
CA ILE A 103 19.28 8.88 9.66
C ILE A 103 17.76 8.79 9.82
N PHE A 104 17.00 8.76 8.71
CA PHE A 104 15.54 8.69 8.74
C PHE A 104 14.97 7.28 8.87
N THR A 105 15.72 6.23 8.52
CA THR A 105 15.30 4.84 8.68
C THR A 105 14.87 4.46 10.12
N PRO A 106 15.57 4.89 11.20
CA PRO A 106 15.08 4.64 12.56
C PRO A 106 13.88 5.51 12.94
N VAL A 107 13.76 6.74 12.42
CA VAL A 107 12.68 7.67 12.78
C VAL A 107 11.31 7.16 12.30
N ILE A 108 11.27 6.56 11.10
CA ILE A 108 10.06 5.96 10.51
C ILE A 108 9.54 4.80 11.36
N ILE A 109 10.44 3.99 11.92
CA ILE A 109 10.10 2.84 12.76
C ILE A 109 9.64 3.29 14.16
N ILE A 110 10.25 4.35 14.70
CA ILE A 110 9.97 4.84 16.06
C ILE A 110 8.66 5.64 16.11
N SER A 111 8.33 6.47 15.11
CA SER A 111 7.06 7.22 15.11
C SER A 111 5.82 6.33 14.98
N ALA A 112 5.93 5.19 14.30
CA ALA A 112 4.84 4.23 14.16
C ALA A 112 4.59 3.39 15.43
N LEU A 113 5.61 3.22 16.28
CA LEU A 113 5.57 2.40 17.50
C LEU A 113 5.44 3.22 18.78
N ASN A 114 5.55 4.54 18.72
CA ASN A 114 5.34 5.42 19.87
C ASN A 114 3.83 5.58 20.13
N ILE A 115 3.24 4.54 20.73
CA ILE A 115 1.84 4.51 21.15
C ILE A 115 1.73 5.27 22.48
N THR A 116 1.93 6.58 22.43
CA THR A 116 1.77 7.45 23.61
C THR A 116 0.41 8.11 23.64
N ASP A 117 -0.20 8.32 22.48
CA ASP A 117 -1.40 9.14 22.32
C ASP A 117 -2.57 8.37 21.68
N LEU A 118 -3.79 8.77 22.04
CA LEU A 118 -5.05 8.24 21.51
C LEU A 118 -5.10 8.33 19.96
N SER A 119 -4.47 9.36 19.40
CA SER A 119 -4.30 9.54 17.95
C SER A 119 -3.53 8.40 17.29
N SER A 120 -2.43 7.92 17.90
CA SER A 120 -1.62 6.82 17.37
C SER A 120 -2.41 5.50 17.36
N ILE A 121 -3.23 5.27 18.38
CA ILE A 121 -4.11 4.09 18.48
C ILE A 121 -5.17 4.11 17.37
N ILE A 122 -5.80 5.27 17.15
CA ILE A 122 -6.78 5.45 16.08
C ILE A 122 -6.13 5.21 14.70
N ASN A 123 -4.92 5.70 14.50
CA ASN A 123 -4.19 5.52 13.25
C ASN A 123 -3.89 4.02 12.97
N LEU A 124 -3.44 3.28 13.99
CA LEU A 124 -3.24 1.84 13.90
C LEU A 124 -4.54 1.09 13.56
N LEU A 125 -5.67 1.46 14.18
CA LEU A 125 -6.98 0.88 13.87
C LEU A 125 -7.36 1.12 12.41
N ILE A 126 -7.13 2.34 11.90
CA ILE A 126 -7.41 2.69 10.50
C ILE A 126 -6.52 1.86 9.56
N ILE A 127 -5.24 1.65 9.88
CA ILE A 127 -4.34 0.81 9.09
C ILE A 127 -4.83 -0.64 9.06
N ILE A 128 -5.17 -1.22 10.22
CA ILE A 128 -5.69 -2.59 10.32
C ILE A 128 -6.99 -2.75 9.51
N TYR A 129 -7.89 -1.78 9.63
CA TYR A 129 -9.14 -1.77 8.88
C TYR A 129 -8.90 -1.64 7.37
N SER A 130 -7.94 -0.80 6.96
CA SER A 130 -7.51 -0.64 5.57
C SER A 130 -6.93 -1.94 4.99
N ILE A 131 -6.11 -2.67 5.76
CA ILE A 131 -5.61 -4.00 5.37
C ILE A 131 -6.76 -4.98 5.15
N ASN A 132 -7.78 -4.96 6.01
CA ASN A 132 -8.96 -5.82 5.86
C ASN A 132 -9.75 -5.50 4.58
N ILE A 133 -9.90 -4.21 4.26
CA ILE A 133 -10.49 -3.77 2.98
C ILE A 133 -9.68 -4.31 1.80
N VAL A 134 -8.35 -4.15 1.82
CA VAL A 134 -7.48 -4.65 0.74
C VAL A 134 -7.64 -6.16 0.60
N TYR A 135 -7.62 -6.90 1.70
CA TYR A 135 -7.76 -8.35 1.69
C TYR A 135 -9.08 -8.80 1.04
N LYS A 136 -10.20 -8.20 1.46
CA LYS A 136 -11.54 -8.58 1.00
C LYS A 136 -11.83 -8.14 -0.43
N ASN A 137 -11.41 -6.92 -0.80
CA ASN A 137 -11.83 -6.30 -2.08
C ASN A 137 -10.85 -6.53 -3.23
N SER A 138 -9.63 -7.01 -2.98
CA SER A 138 -8.64 -7.30 -4.03
C SER A 138 -8.96 -8.53 -4.87
N ARG A 139 -9.82 -9.43 -4.36
CA ARG A 139 -10.26 -10.64 -5.05
C ARG A 139 -11.69 -10.52 -5.54
N ILE A 140 -12.00 -11.22 -6.62
CA ILE A 140 -13.38 -11.46 -7.03
C ILE A 140 -13.85 -12.67 -6.21
N ILE A 141 -14.72 -12.44 -5.22
CA ILE A 141 -15.45 -13.49 -4.50
C ILE A 141 -16.67 -13.87 -5.33
#